data_AF-A0A0B6ZJ02-F1
#
_entry.id   AF-A0A0B6ZJ02-F1
#
_cell.length_a   1.000
_cell.length_b   1.000
_cell.length_c   1.000
_cell.angle_alpha   90.00
_cell.angle_beta   90.00
_cell.angle_gamma   90.00
#
_symmetry.space_group_name_H-M   'P 1'
#
loop_
_entity.id
_entity.type
_entity.pdbx_description
1 polymer ?
#
loop_
_entity_poly.entity_id
_entity_poly.type
_entity_poly.pdbx_seq_one_letter_code
_entity_poly.pdbx_strand_id
1 'polypeptide(L)'
;QFFKNNKDWLILRFQSIASYISDEFHSLAGTDITDAATTIFTDHIYSLIASSIMNSPNGLCELNSLCNLVRNNGQWLLDQMDIQPPVVNADEMQKETEFQLNLSPPLPLPEFNPLLEMNSIGNSSFDQSVIMEFSLDWMALLSSDLGLSKAAFRSLLMNRHDLQDGATLEEADKKPVDVLRAVYEH
;
A
#
# COMPACT_ATOMS: atom_id res chain seq x y z
N GLN A 1 8.04 1.45 -34.16
CA GLN A 1 9.11 1.90 -35.08
C GLN A 1 10.21 2.70 -34.35
N PHE A 2 9.84 3.58 -33.41
CA PHE A 2 10.79 4.37 -32.60
C PHE A 2 11.85 3.56 -31.84
N PHE A 3 11.44 2.48 -31.17
CA PHE A 3 12.34 1.63 -30.38
C PHE A 3 13.42 0.93 -31.23
N LYS A 4 13.08 0.55 -32.47
CA LYS A 4 14.04 -0.07 -33.41
C LYS A 4 15.11 0.90 -33.89
N ASN A 5 14.74 2.18 -34.06
CA ASN A 5 15.64 3.19 -34.62
C ASN A 5 16.50 3.88 -33.55
N ASN A 6 16.12 3.81 -32.27
CA ASN A 6 16.79 4.53 -31.18
C ASN A 6 17.26 3.61 -30.05
N LYS A 7 17.37 2.31 -30.31
CA LYS A 7 17.73 1.30 -29.31
C LYS A 7 19.06 1.62 -28.62
N ASP A 8 20.08 1.94 -29.42
CA ASP A 8 21.41 2.22 -28.89
C ASP A 8 21.43 3.51 -28.09
N TRP A 9 20.69 4.54 -28.54
CA TRP A 9 20.51 5.79 -27.80
C TRP A 9 19.80 5.60 -26.46
N LEU A 10 18.75 4.77 -26.43
CA LEU A 10 18.03 4.43 -25.21
C LEU A 10 18.94 3.67 -24.23
N ILE A 11 19.69 2.67 -24.72
CA ILE A 11 20.64 1.90 -23.91
C ILE A 11 21.70 2.84 -23.31
N LEU A 12 22.27 3.73 -24.11
CA LEU A 12 23.26 4.71 -23.65
C LEU A 12 22.68 5.67 -22.61
N ARG A 13 21.41 6.07 -22.77
CA ARG A 13 20.71 6.89 -21.78
C ARG A 13 20.39 6.16 -20.50
N PHE A 14 19.95 4.91 -20.56
CA PHE A 14 19.74 4.08 -19.38
C PHE A 14 21.05 3.84 -18.63
N GLN A 15 22.15 3.59 -19.34
CA GLN A 15 23.48 3.43 -18.74
C GLN A 15 23.98 4.73 -18.10
N SER A 16 23.77 5.87 -18.74
CA SER A 16 24.13 7.18 -18.19
C SER A 16 23.32 7.54 -16.93
N ILE A 17 22.03 7.21 -16.93
CA ILE A 17 21.16 7.41 -15.76
C ILE A 17 21.56 6.44 -14.64
N ALA A 18 21.80 5.17 -14.96
CA ALA A 18 22.25 4.17 -14.00
C ALA A 18 23.61 4.55 -13.37
N SER A 19 24.55 5.07 -14.16
CA SER A 19 25.84 5.56 -13.67
C SER A 19 25.69 6.79 -12.78
N TYR A 20 24.83 7.73 -13.16
CA TYR A 20 24.56 8.93 -12.35
C TYR A 20 23.94 8.56 -10.99
N ILE A 21 22.96 7.65 -11.00
CA ILE A 21 22.33 7.13 -9.78
C ILE A 21 23.35 6.33 -8.95
N SER A 22 24.21 5.53 -9.58
CA SER A 22 25.22 4.73 -8.90
C SER A 22 26.39 5.54 -8.34
N ASP A 23 26.70 6.71 -8.92
CA ASP A 23 27.77 7.61 -8.44
C ASP A 23 27.28 8.52 -7.30
N GLU A 24 25.99 8.89 -7.24
CA GLU A 24 25.42 9.60 -6.08
C GLU A 24 25.00 8.64 -4.94
N PHE A 25 24.63 7.40 -5.27
CA PHE A 25 24.18 6.40 -4.30
C PHE A 25 24.95 5.09 -4.51
N HIS A 26 26.01 4.90 -3.73
CA HIS A 26 26.64 3.59 -3.62
C HIS A 26 25.65 2.57 -3.00
N SER A 27 24.94 1.84 -3.84
CA SER A 27 24.68 0.40 -3.70
C SER A 27 24.26 -0.18 -5.04
N LEU A 28 24.65 -1.43 -5.29
CA LEU A 28 24.32 -2.18 -6.49
C LEU A 28 22.83 -2.08 -6.84
N ALA A 29 22.53 -2.00 -8.14
CA ALA A 29 21.19 -2.19 -8.65
C ALA A 29 20.61 -3.52 -8.13
N GLY A 30 19.60 -3.45 -7.27
CA GLY A 30 18.87 -4.62 -6.73
C GLY A 30 19.03 -4.91 -5.25
N THR A 31 19.82 -4.13 -4.49
CA THR A 31 19.82 -4.22 -3.01
C THR A 31 19.13 -3.01 -2.41
N ASP A 32 17.93 -3.20 -1.87
CA ASP A 32 17.33 -2.20 -1.00
C ASP A 32 18.13 -2.15 0.30
N ILE A 33 18.89 -1.07 0.52
CA ILE A 33 19.72 -0.88 1.71
C ILE A 33 18.85 -0.86 2.97
N THR A 34 17.55 -0.56 2.86
CA THR A 34 16.63 -0.48 3.99
C THR A 34 16.13 -1.83 4.49
N ASP A 35 16.24 -2.89 3.67
CA ASP A 35 15.65 -4.21 3.94
C ASP A 35 16.35 -4.97 5.08
N ALA A 36 17.60 -4.60 5.39
CA ALA A 36 18.39 -5.14 6.51
C ALA A 36 18.89 -4.06 7.48
N ALA A 37 18.45 -2.81 7.31
CA ALA A 37 18.88 -1.69 8.14
C ALA A 37 18.10 -1.58 9.46
N THR A 38 18.73 -1.01 10.48
CA THR A 38 17.99 -0.63 11.69
C THR A 38 17.03 0.51 11.38
N THR A 39 15.88 0.56 12.06
CA THR A 39 14.89 1.64 11.90
C THR A 39 15.51 3.03 12.02
N ILE A 40 16.48 3.20 12.93
CA ILE A 40 17.24 4.44 13.13
C ILE A 40 18.08 4.83 11.90
N PHE A 41 18.66 3.86 11.21
CA PHE A 41 19.44 4.13 10.00
C PHE A 41 18.50 4.51 8.84
N THR A 42 17.40 3.78 8.70
CA THR A 42 16.35 4.05 7.71
C THR A 42 15.75 5.46 7.87
N ASP A 43 15.44 5.87 9.11
CA ASP A 43 14.95 7.22 9.42
C ASP A 43 15.97 8.31 9.06
N HIS A 44 17.26 8.07 9.28
CA HIS A 44 18.32 9.01 8.88
C HIS A 44 18.42 9.15 7.36
N ILE A 45 18.32 8.04 6.62
CA ILE A 45 18.35 8.06 5.15
C ILE A 45 17.14 8.83 4.61
N TYR A 46 15.94 8.56 5.12
CA TYR A 46 14.74 9.30 4.72
C TYR A 46 14.85 10.80 5.04
N SER A 47 15.42 11.15 6.19
CA SER A 47 15.65 12.55 6.58
C SER A 47 16.64 13.27 5.65
N LEU A 48 17.70 12.57 5.23
CA LEU A 48 18.69 13.10 4.29
C LEU A 48 18.06 13.34 2.90
N ILE A 49 17.32 12.34 2.38
CA ILE A 49 16.64 12.43 1.08
C ILE A 49 15.63 13.58 1.10
N ALA A 50 14.81 13.67 2.14
CA ALA A 50 13.84 14.76 2.29
C ALA A 50 14.53 16.14 2.32
N SER A 51 15.65 16.26 3.03
CA SER A 51 16.44 17.49 3.08
C SER A 51 17.01 17.86 1.70
N SER A 52 17.51 16.88 0.94
CA SER A 52 18.01 17.10 -0.42
C SER A 52 16.92 17.63 -1.36
N ILE A 53 15.72 17.03 -1.32
CA ILE A 53 14.57 17.47 -2.11
C ILE A 53 14.15 18.89 -1.72
N MET A 54 14.06 19.19 -0.42
CA MET A 54 13.66 20.52 0.06
C MET A 54 14.67 21.62 -0.29
N ASN A 55 15.96 21.29 -0.35
CA ASN A 55 17.03 22.23 -0.69
C ASN A 55 17.22 22.38 -2.21
N SER A 56 16.62 21.51 -3.02
CA SER A 56 16.64 21.62 -4.48
C SER A 56 15.76 22.77 -4.96
N PRO A 57 16.22 23.61 -5.91
CA PRO A 57 15.43 24.72 -6.44
C PRO A 57 14.12 24.28 -7.11
N ASN A 58 14.06 23.04 -7.61
CA ASN A 58 12.87 22.47 -8.28
C ASN A 58 12.22 21.32 -7.51
N GLY A 59 12.76 20.90 -6.36
CA GLY A 59 12.35 19.67 -5.69
C GLY A 59 10.85 19.64 -5.34
N LEU A 60 10.28 20.77 -4.92
CA LEU A 60 8.83 20.89 -4.69
C LEU A 60 8.01 20.72 -5.98
N CYS A 61 8.48 21.26 -7.10
CA CYS A 61 7.79 21.17 -8.38
C CYS A 61 7.81 19.72 -8.91
N GLU A 62 8.94 19.05 -8.76
CA GLU A 62 9.11 17.63 -9.11
C GLU A 62 8.24 16.74 -8.22
N LEU A 63 8.19 17.00 -6.91
CA LEU A 63 7.34 16.28 -5.98
C LEU A 63 5.85 16.45 -6.32
N ASN A 64 5.43 17.67 -6.67
CA ASN A 64 4.07 17.93 -7.13
C ASN A 64 3.75 17.20 -8.43
N SER A 65 4.70 17.15 -9.36
CA SER A 65 4.54 16.41 -10.63
C SER A 65 4.39 14.91 -10.37
N LEU A 66 5.18 14.36 -9.44
CA LEU A 66 5.07 12.96 -9.01
C LEU A 66 3.72 12.68 -8.33
N CYS A 67 3.28 13.55 -7.42
CA CYS A 67 1.97 13.46 -6.77
C CYS A 67 0.83 13.47 -7.79
N ASN A 68 0.91 14.33 -8.81
CA ASN A 68 -0.08 14.38 -9.88
C ASN A 68 -0.06 13.09 -10.71
N LEU A 69 1.12 12.57 -11.04
CA LEU A 69 1.26 11.32 -11.77
C LEU A 69 0.59 10.16 -11.03
N VAL A 70 0.85 10.03 -9.72
CA VAL A 70 0.25 8.99 -8.87
C VAL A 70 -1.27 9.16 -8.81
N ARG A 71 -1.76 10.38 -8.57
CA ARG A 71 -3.21 10.66 -8.53
C ARG A 71 -3.91 10.34 -9.85
N ASN A 72 -3.31 10.71 -10.97
CA ASN A 72 -3.88 10.48 -12.30
C ASN A 72 -3.87 8.99 -12.71
N ASN A 73 -3.09 8.14 -12.03
CA ASN A 73 -2.93 6.71 -12.31
C ASN A 73 -3.37 5.81 -11.15
N GLY A 74 -4.16 6.33 -10.19
CA GLY A 74 -4.54 5.59 -8.99
C GLY A 74 -5.20 4.24 -9.28
N GLN A 75 -6.18 4.21 -10.19
CA GLN A 75 -6.86 2.96 -10.56
C GLN A 75 -5.91 1.98 -11.25
N TRP A 76 -5.06 2.46 -12.16
CA TRP A 76 -4.06 1.61 -12.81
C TRP A 76 -3.09 0.99 -11.81
N LEU A 77 -2.65 1.74 -10.80
CA LEU A 77 -1.79 1.22 -9.73
C LEU A 77 -2.48 0.11 -8.91
N LEU A 78 -3.77 0.29 -8.59
CA LEU A 78 -4.55 -0.72 -7.88
C LEU A 78 -4.69 -2.01 -8.71
N ASP A 79 -4.97 -1.86 -10.01
CA ASP A 79 -5.09 -2.99 -10.94
C ASP A 79 -3.74 -3.75 -11.06
N GLN A 80 -2.60 -3.05 -11.08
CA GLN A 80 -1.27 -3.68 -11.10
C GLN A 80 -0.91 -4.41 -9.79
N MET A 81 -1.49 -3.97 -8.66
CA MET A 81 -1.28 -4.58 -7.35
C MET A 81 -2.25 -5.73 -7.05
N ASP A 82 -3.12 -6.09 -8.02
CA ASP A 82 -4.21 -7.06 -7.85
C ASP A 82 -5.08 -6.76 -6.62
N ILE A 83 -5.23 -5.47 -6.28
CA ILE A 83 -6.13 -5.05 -5.22
C ILE A 83 -7.54 -5.03 -5.78
N GLN A 84 -8.29 -6.08 -5.43
CA GLN A 84 -9.71 -6.15 -5.72
C GLN A 84 -10.48 -5.18 -4.80
N PRO A 85 -11.47 -4.43 -5.31
CA PRO A 85 -12.33 -3.63 -4.46
C PRO A 85 -13.07 -4.53 -3.46
N PRO A 86 -13.31 -4.05 -2.24
CA PRO A 86 -13.93 -4.85 -1.18
C PRO A 86 -15.36 -5.31 -1.51
N VAL A 87 -16.05 -4.61 -2.43
CA VAL A 87 -17.35 -5.00 -2.97
C VAL A 87 -17.25 -5.05 -4.49
N VAL A 88 -17.44 -6.25 -5.05
CA VAL A 88 -17.45 -6.48 -6.49
C VAL A 88 -18.79 -6.02 -7.05
N ASN A 89 -18.82 -4.88 -7.73
CA ASN A 89 -19.99 -4.47 -8.49
C ASN A 89 -20.12 -5.39 -9.72
N ALA A 90 -21.17 -6.20 -9.78
CA ALA A 90 -21.41 -7.13 -10.88
C ALA A 90 -21.59 -6.44 -12.25
N ASP A 91 -21.91 -5.14 -12.26
CA ASP A 91 -22.17 -4.34 -13.45
C ASP A 91 -20.99 -3.47 -13.91
N GLU A 92 -19.92 -3.36 -13.14
CA GLU A 92 -18.74 -2.60 -13.56
C GLU A 92 -17.82 -3.49 -14.37
N MET A 93 -18.10 -3.57 -15.67
CA MET A 93 -17.19 -4.11 -16.67
C MET A 93 -15.81 -3.48 -16.43
N GLN A 94 -14.85 -4.28 -15.95
CA GLN A 94 -13.48 -3.83 -15.67
C GLN A 94 -12.94 -3.11 -16.90
N LYS A 95 -12.96 -1.78 -16.87
CA LYS A 95 -12.29 -1.00 -17.89
C LYS A 95 -10.82 -1.24 -17.67
N GLU A 96 -10.15 -1.87 -18.65
CA GLU A 96 -8.70 -1.87 -18.71
C GLU A 96 -8.23 -0.43 -18.58
N THR A 97 -7.61 -0.11 -17.44
CA THR A 97 -7.00 1.19 -17.25
C THR A 97 -5.62 1.14 -17.89
N GLU A 98 -5.30 2.15 -18.71
CA GLU A 98 -3.97 2.32 -19.27
C GLU A 98 -3.20 3.37 -18.48
N PHE A 99 -1.90 3.18 -18.32
CA PHE A 99 -1.04 4.19 -17.71
C PHE A 99 -1.01 5.46 -18.57
N GLN A 100 -1.23 6.60 -17.92
CA GLN A 100 -1.22 7.93 -18.52
C GLN A 100 -0.06 8.76 -17.96
N LEU A 101 0.87 9.19 -18.83
CA LEU A 101 1.91 10.14 -18.44
C LEU A 101 1.32 11.57 -18.39
N ASN A 102 0.46 11.81 -17.39
CA ASN A 102 -0.17 13.09 -17.14
C ASN A 102 0.34 13.69 -15.83
N LEU A 103 1.10 14.78 -15.94
CA LEU A 103 1.66 15.52 -14.81
C LEU A 103 0.81 16.75 -14.43
N SER A 104 -0.23 17.04 -15.19
CA SER A 104 -1.12 18.17 -14.91
C SER A 104 -1.86 17.93 -13.60
N PRO A 105 -2.17 19.02 -12.86
CA PRO A 105 -3.01 18.91 -11.68
C PRO A 105 -4.30 18.17 -12.03
N PRO A 106 -4.73 17.19 -11.23
CA PRO A 106 -6.01 16.55 -11.43
C PRO A 106 -7.11 17.62 -11.38
N LEU A 107 -8.19 17.37 -12.13
CA LEU A 107 -9.38 18.21 -12.06
C LEU A 107 -9.80 18.38 -10.59
N PRO A 108 -10.25 19.57 -10.17
CA PRO A 108 -10.73 19.78 -8.81
C PRO A 108 -11.75 18.69 -8.47
N LEU A 109 -11.51 17.97 -7.38
CA LEU A 109 -12.51 17.04 -6.87
C LEU A 109 -13.79 17.83 -6.58
N PRO A 110 -14.97 17.24 -6.81
CA PRO A 110 -16.20 17.82 -6.31
C PRO A 110 -16.08 18.09 -4.81
N GLU A 111 -16.75 19.14 -4.34
CA GLU A 111 -16.77 19.48 -2.92
C GLU A 111 -17.21 18.26 -2.10
N PHE A 112 -16.47 17.96 -1.03
CA PHE A 112 -16.72 16.78 -0.21
C PHE A 112 -18.15 16.81 0.33
N ASN A 113 -18.93 15.78 -0.05
CA ASN A 113 -20.29 15.62 0.44
C ASN A 113 -20.38 14.32 1.24
N PRO A 114 -20.47 14.40 2.59
CA PRO A 114 -20.48 13.20 3.43
C PRO A 114 -21.65 12.26 3.12
N LEU A 115 -22.77 12.78 2.62
CA LEU A 115 -23.93 11.95 2.27
C LEU A 115 -23.68 11.12 1.00
N LEU A 116 -22.82 11.58 0.10
CA LEU A 116 -22.42 10.81 -1.08
C LEU A 116 -21.32 9.82 -0.73
N GLU A 117 -20.34 10.24 0.06
CA GLU A 117 -19.19 9.42 0.45
C GLU A 117 -19.58 8.25 1.36
N MET A 118 -20.57 8.43 2.26
CA MET A 118 -21.09 7.35 3.10
C MET A 118 -21.95 6.33 2.34
N ASN A 119 -22.33 6.63 1.09
CA ASN A 119 -23.00 5.69 0.19
C ASN A 119 -22.00 4.90 -0.67
N SER A 120 -20.72 4.88 -0.29
CA SER A 120 -19.67 4.10 -0.96
C SER A 120 -18.67 3.50 0.05
N ILE A 121 -18.11 2.34 -0.29
CA ILE A 121 -16.89 1.80 0.33
C ILE A 121 -15.79 1.83 -0.73
N GLY A 122 -14.84 2.75 -0.57
CA GLY A 122 -13.85 3.01 -1.62
C GLY A 122 -14.56 3.49 -2.89
N ASN A 123 -14.31 2.84 -4.02
CA ASN A 123 -14.97 3.14 -5.29
C ASN A 123 -16.30 2.37 -5.47
N SER A 124 -16.64 1.44 -4.58
CA SER A 124 -17.83 0.62 -4.71
C SER A 124 -19.04 1.29 -4.08
N SER A 125 -20.20 1.25 -4.75
CA SER A 125 -21.45 1.69 -4.14
C SER A 125 -21.76 0.84 -2.91
N PHE A 126 -22.18 1.49 -1.84
CA PHE A 126 -22.53 0.86 -0.59
C PHE A 126 -24.05 0.81 -0.46
N ASP A 127 -24.60 -0.39 -0.57
CA ASP A 127 -25.99 -0.67 -0.25
C ASP A 127 -26.06 -1.42 1.09
N GLN A 128 -26.69 -0.79 2.08
CA GLN A 128 -26.84 -1.38 3.41
C GLN A 128 -27.62 -2.70 3.37
N SER A 129 -28.57 -2.85 2.45
CA SER A 129 -29.35 -4.09 2.32
C SER A 129 -28.47 -5.25 1.86
N VAL A 130 -27.53 -5.00 0.95
CA VAL A 130 -26.57 -5.99 0.46
C VAL A 130 -25.66 -6.51 1.57
N ILE A 131 -25.26 -5.66 2.52
CA ILE A 131 -24.45 -6.09 3.67
C ILE A 131 -25.27 -6.92 4.66
N MET A 132 -26.52 -6.54 4.90
CA MET A 132 -27.41 -7.35 5.75
C MET A 132 -27.64 -8.74 5.17
N GLU A 133 -27.61 -8.86 3.85
CA GLU A 133 -27.78 -10.11 3.11
C GLU A 133 -26.46 -10.81 2.75
N PHE A 134 -25.32 -10.19 3.05
CA PHE A 134 -24.01 -10.73 2.71
C PHE A 134 -23.73 -12.01 3.51
N SER A 135 -23.76 -13.14 2.83
CA SER A 135 -23.48 -14.44 3.42
C SER A 135 -21.98 -14.59 3.66
N LEU A 136 -21.47 -14.01 4.74
CA LEU A 136 -20.08 -14.20 5.13
C LEU A 136 -19.87 -15.63 5.61
N ASP A 137 -19.11 -16.42 4.84
CA ASP A 137 -18.66 -17.74 5.28
C ASP A 137 -17.56 -17.58 6.32
N TRP A 138 -17.98 -17.44 7.58
CA TRP A 138 -17.09 -17.32 8.73
C TRP A 138 -16.11 -18.48 8.83
N MET A 139 -16.52 -19.68 8.43
CA MET A 139 -15.64 -20.85 8.50
C MET A 139 -14.54 -20.74 7.45
N ALA A 140 -14.86 -20.35 6.22
CA ALA A 140 -13.87 -20.08 5.19
C ALA A 140 -12.94 -18.92 5.58
N LEU A 141 -13.47 -17.84 6.17
CA LEU A 141 -12.66 -16.70 6.61
C LEU A 141 -11.71 -17.05 7.78
N LEU A 142 -12.18 -17.83 8.76
CA LEU A 142 -11.37 -18.23 9.91
C LEU A 142 -10.36 -19.32 9.56
N SER A 143 -10.59 -20.07 8.48
CA SER A 143 -9.68 -21.11 8.00
C SER A 143 -8.80 -20.65 6.84
N SER A 144 -9.04 -19.48 6.26
CA SER A 144 -8.16 -18.92 5.26
C SER A 144 -6.85 -18.48 5.92
N ASP A 145 -5.74 -18.77 5.24
CA ASP A 145 -4.48 -18.16 5.59
C ASP A 145 -4.58 -16.68 5.20
N LEU A 146 -4.80 -15.81 6.18
CA LEU A 146 -4.89 -14.35 6.02
C LEU A 146 -3.57 -13.72 5.56
N GLY A 147 -2.59 -14.52 5.10
CA GLY A 147 -1.27 -14.09 4.68
C GLY A 147 -0.41 -13.58 5.84
N LEU A 148 -0.83 -13.84 7.08
CA LEU A 148 -0.11 -13.41 8.26
C LEU A 148 1.02 -14.39 8.55
N SER A 149 2.27 -13.92 8.47
CA SER A 149 3.39 -14.69 8.98
C SER A 149 3.15 -15.03 10.46
N LYS A 150 3.68 -16.18 10.93
CA LYS A 150 3.55 -16.59 12.35
C LYS A 150 4.02 -15.50 13.32
N ALA A 151 5.05 -14.73 12.94
CA ALA A 151 5.55 -13.61 13.71
C ALA A 151 4.55 -12.43 13.74
N ALA A 152 3.96 -12.06 12.60
CA ALA A 152 2.94 -11.02 12.53
C ALA A 152 1.67 -11.42 13.30
N PHE A 153 1.21 -12.67 13.17
CA PHE A 153 0.09 -13.18 13.94
C PHE A 153 0.36 -13.13 15.45
N ARG A 154 1.54 -13.59 15.91
CA ARG A 154 1.94 -13.49 17.32
C ARG A 154 1.95 -12.04 17.80
N SER A 155 2.50 -11.13 17.01
CA SER A 155 2.53 -9.71 17.35
C SER A 155 1.12 -9.13 17.50
N LEU A 156 0.21 -9.40 16.55
CA LEU A 156 -1.18 -8.97 16.64
C LEU A 156 -1.89 -9.57 17.87
N LEU A 157 -1.69 -10.86 18.11
CA LEU A 157 -2.27 -11.59 19.24
C LEU A 157 -1.82 -10.96 20.57
N MET A 158 -0.53 -10.69 20.76
CA MET A 158 0.00 -10.11 22.01
C MET A 158 -0.40 -8.64 22.23
N ASN A 159 -0.78 -7.92 21.16
CA ASN A 159 -1.26 -6.54 21.28
C ASN A 159 -2.77 -6.45 21.57
N ARG A 160 -3.52 -7.55 21.47
CA ARG A 160 -4.93 -7.57 21.85
C ARG A 160 -5.09 -7.39 23.36
N HIS A 161 -6.02 -6.53 23.77
CA HIS A 161 -6.21 -6.17 25.17
C HIS A 161 -6.51 -7.38 26.08
N ASP A 162 -7.25 -8.36 25.58
CA ASP A 162 -7.67 -9.60 26.22
C ASP A 162 -6.49 -10.56 26.50
N LEU A 163 -5.41 -10.40 25.75
CA LEU A 163 -4.21 -11.24 25.86
C LEU A 163 -3.10 -10.59 26.68
N GLN A 164 -3.30 -9.35 27.15
CA GLN A 164 -2.36 -8.66 28.04
C GLN A 164 -2.50 -9.12 29.49
N ASP A 165 -1.41 -8.98 30.25
CA ASP A 165 -1.41 -9.30 31.68
C ASP A 165 -2.36 -8.40 32.47
N GLY A 166 -3.21 -9.02 33.29
CA GLY A 166 -4.19 -8.30 34.10
C GLY A 166 -5.45 -7.85 33.35
N ALA A 167 -5.68 -8.31 32.12
CA ALA A 167 -6.91 -8.05 31.39
C ALA A 167 -8.15 -8.59 32.12
N THR A 168 -9.21 -7.79 32.19
CA THR A 168 -10.50 -8.22 32.75
C THR A 168 -11.24 -9.05 31.71
N LEU A 169 -11.24 -10.37 31.88
CA LEU A 169 -11.90 -11.33 30.99
C LEU A 169 -13.21 -11.83 31.60
N GLU A 170 -14.22 -12.02 30.75
CA GLU A 170 -15.41 -12.77 31.12
C GLU A 170 -15.07 -14.25 31.35
N GLU A 171 -15.85 -14.96 32.16
CA GLU A 171 -15.57 -16.36 32.53
C GLU A 171 -15.52 -17.28 31.29
N ALA A 172 -16.31 -16.97 30.26
CA ALA A 172 -16.33 -17.72 29.01
C ALA A 172 -15.03 -17.58 28.19
N ASP A 173 -14.32 -16.45 28.33
CA ASP A 173 -13.17 -16.09 27.51
C ASP A 173 -11.83 -16.51 28.12
N LYS A 174 -11.81 -16.76 29.45
CA LYS A 174 -10.59 -17.17 30.18
C LYS A 174 -9.93 -18.40 29.56
N LYS A 175 -10.69 -19.48 29.39
CA LYS A 175 -10.15 -20.75 28.90
C LYS A 175 -9.61 -20.66 27.45
N PRO A 176 -10.31 -20.03 26.48
CA PRO A 176 -9.77 -19.77 25.15
C PRO A 176 -8.48 -18.92 25.17
N VAL A 177 -8.44 -17.86 25.98
CA VAL A 177 -7.28 -16.97 26.08
C VAL A 177 -6.07 -17.70 26.65
N ASP A 178 -6.24 -18.52 27.69
CA ASP A 178 -5.17 -19.33 28.29
C ASP A 178 -4.54 -20.29 27.27
N VAL A 179 -5.36 -20.92 26.43
CA VAL A 179 -4.88 -21.82 25.37
C VAL A 179 -4.06 -21.04 24.33
N LEU A 180 -4.54 -19.86 23.93
CA LEU A 180 -3.83 -19.00 22.96
C LEU A 180 -2.49 -18.51 23.52
N ARG A 181 -2.44 -18.10 24.79
CA ARG A 181 -1.21 -17.72 25.48
C ARG A 181 -0.22 -18.90 25.51
N ALA A 182 -0.65 -20.07 25.96
CA ALA A 182 0.21 -21.25 26.04
C ALA A 182 0.85 -21.65 24.69
N VAL A 183 0.18 -21.40 23.56
CA VAL A 183 0.66 -21.78 22.22
C VAL A 183 1.55 -20.70 21.59
N TYR A 184 1.32 -19.41 21.91
CA TYR A 184 1.89 -18.29 21.15
C TYR A 184 2.77 -17.33 21.97
N GLU A 185 2.80 -17.45 23.30
CA GLU A 185 3.60 -16.62 24.22
C GLU A 185 5.08 -17.09 24.33
N HIS A 186 5.43 -18.19 23.65
CA HIS A 186 6.80 -18.74 23.56
C HIS A 186 7.33 -18.80 22.11
#